data_AF-A0A0L7LUC1-F1
#
_entry.id   AF-A0A0L7LUC1-F1
#
_cell.length_a   1.000
_cell.length_b   1.000
_cell.length_c   1.000
_cell.angle_alpha   90.00
_cell.angle_beta   90.00
_cell.angle_gamma   90.00
#
_symmetry.space_group_name_H-M   'P 1'
#
loop_
_entity.id
_entity.type
_entity.pdbx_description
1 polymer ?
#
loop_
_entity_poly.entity_id
_entity_poly.type
_entity_poly.pdbx_seq_one_letter_code
_entity_poly.pdbx_strand_id
1 'polypeptide(L)'
;MSTYLVAYVLSDFQSLETTYLSKDNVNKTIKVWARPEFISKASYALNITPKLLDYYEDVFGVPYALDKLDLIAIPDFASGAMENWGLITFR
;
A
#
# COMPACT_ATOMS: atom_id res chain seq x y z
N MET A 1 7.07 17.27 -1.85
CA MET A 1 7.18 16.15 -0.89
C MET A 1 8.38 16.40 0.00
N SER A 2 8.27 16.16 1.30
CA SER A 2 9.41 16.26 2.24
C SER A 2 10.28 15.00 2.17
N THR A 3 11.57 15.14 2.45
CA THR A 3 12.56 14.04 2.35
C THR A 3 12.27 12.89 3.32
N TYR A 4 11.56 13.12 4.43
CA TYR A 4 11.19 12.07 5.38
C TYR A 4 10.27 10.99 4.77
N LEU A 5 9.57 11.30 3.68
CA LEU A 5 8.67 10.38 2.98
C LEU A 5 9.37 9.54 1.92
N VAL A 6 10.64 9.83 1.59
CA VAL A 6 11.37 9.07 0.57
C VAL A 6 11.60 7.65 1.06
N ALA A 7 11.26 6.67 0.22
CA ALA A 7 11.55 5.25 0.46
C ALA A 7 12.00 4.57 -0.83
N TYR A 8 12.86 3.57 -0.68
CA TYR A 8 13.29 2.65 -1.72
C TYR A 8 13.55 1.29 -1.09
N VAL A 9 13.16 0.22 -1.79
CA VAL A 9 13.39 -1.15 -1.33
C VAL A 9 13.96 -1.97 -2.49
N LEU A 10 15.00 -2.74 -2.19
CA LEU A 10 15.59 -3.73 -3.08
C LEU A 10 15.50 -5.09 -2.37
N SER A 11 14.70 -6.01 -2.91
CA SER A 11 14.50 -7.33 -2.32
C SER A 11 14.05 -8.36 -3.37
N ASP A 12 14.02 -9.62 -2.95
CA ASP A 12 13.47 -10.78 -3.67
C ASP A 12 12.01 -11.09 -3.25
N PHE A 13 11.30 -10.09 -2.71
CA PHE A 13 9.94 -10.27 -2.20
C PHE A 13 8.96 -10.57 -3.33
N GLN A 14 7.89 -11.28 -2.97
CA GLN A 14 6.75 -11.51 -3.84
C GLN A 14 5.64 -10.51 -3.54
N SER A 15 4.76 -10.29 -4.52
CA SER A 15 3.60 -9.40 -4.36
C SER A 15 2.30 -10.09 -4.74
N LEU A 16 1.24 -9.77 -4.00
CA LEU A 16 -0.13 -9.92 -4.48
C LEU A 16 -0.62 -8.56 -5.00
N GLU A 17 -1.50 -8.56 -5.99
CA GLU A 17 -2.03 -7.33 -6.58
C GLU A 17 -3.55 -7.34 -6.73
N THR A 18 -4.14 -6.15 -6.65
CA THR A 18 -5.56 -5.91 -6.92
C THR A 18 -5.76 -4.53 -7.55
N THR A 19 -6.93 -4.32 -8.13
CA THR A 19 -7.32 -3.06 -8.74
C THR A 19 -8.46 -2.45 -7.94
N TYR A 20 -8.34 -1.15 -7.70
CA TYR A 20 -9.33 -0.33 -7.01
C TYR A 20 -9.82 0.78 -7.95
N LEU A 21 -11.13 0.88 -8.17
CA LEU A 21 -11.72 2.01 -8.89
C LEU A 21 -11.95 3.15 -7.90
N SER A 22 -11.19 4.23 -8.06
CA SER A 22 -11.32 5.41 -7.21
C SER A 22 -12.46 6.33 -7.63
N LYS A 23 -12.87 7.27 -6.77
CA LYS A 23 -13.96 8.22 -7.02
C LYS A 23 -13.67 9.19 -8.17
N ASP A 24 -12.43 9.33 -8.61
CA ASP A 24 -12.07 10.04 -9.85
C ASP A 24 -12.30 9.21 -11.13
N ASN A 25 -12.88 8.01 -11.01
CA ASN A 25 -13.10 7.04 -12.07
C ASN A 25 -11.80 6.50 -12.71
N VAL A 26 -10.69 6.54 -11.98
CA VAL A 26 -9.42 5.96 -12.40
C VAL A 26 -9.17 4.66 -11.64
N ASN A 27 -8.75 3.62 -12.38
CA ASN A 27 -8.31 2.36 -11.79
C ASN A 27 -6.89 2.51 -11.23
N LYS A 28 -6.72 2.16 -9.96
CA LYS A 28 -5.47 2.27 -9.21
C LYS A 28 -4.99 0.89 -8.80
N THR A 29 -3.70 0.64 -8.96
CA THR A 29 -3.09 -0.65 -8.62
C THR A 29 -2.65 -0.66 -7.17
N ILE A 30 -3.08 -1.67 -6.42
CA ILE A 30 -2.62 -1.90 -5.06
C ILE A 30 -1.80 -3.18 -5.05
N LYS A 31 -0.59 -3.12 -4.50
CA LYS A 31 0.24 -4.31 -4.28
C LYS A 31 0.62 -4.45 -2.83
N VAL A 32 0.67 -5.69 -2.35
CA VAL A 32 1.20 -6.01 -1.04
C VAL A 32 2.39 -6.95 -1.21
N TRP A 33 3.55 -6.46 -0.81
CA TRP A 33 4.84 -7.12 -0.89
C TRP A 33 5.19 -7.79 0.43
N ALA A 34 5.68 -9.02 0.37
CA ALA A 34 6.14 -9.76 1.52
C ALA A 34 7.22 -10.77 1.12
N ARG A 35 7.99 -11.26 2.11
CA ARG A 35 8.88 -12.40 1.88
C ARG A 35 8.09 -13.61 1.35
N PRO A 36 8.69 -14.44 0.47
CA PRO A 36 8.00 -15.57 -0.15
C PRO A 36 7.28 -16.50 0.85
N GLU A 37 7.87 -16.77 2.01
CA GLU A 37 7.28 -17.65 3.03
C GLU A 37 6.07 -17.03 3.78
N PHE A 38 5.84 -15.72 3.62
CA PHE A 38 4.73 -14.98 4.24
C PHE A 38 3.73 -14.39 3.23
N ILE A 39 3.93 -14.59 1.92
CA ILE A 39 3.09 -13.98 0.87
C ILE A 39 1.60 -14.33 1.03
N SER A 40 1.27 -15.53 1.50
CA SER A 40 -0.12 -15.95 1.75
C SER A 40 -0.84 -15.04 2.77
N LYS A 41 -0.10 -14.48 3.73
CA LYS A 41 -0.63 -13.56 4.75
C LYS A 41 -0.91 -12.15 4.20
N ALA A 42 -0.34 -11.78 3.05
CA ALA A 42 -0.56 -10.48 2.41
C ALA A 42 -2.02 -10.27 1.95
N SER A 43 -2.79 -11.36 1.80
CA SER A 43 -4.17 -11.37 1.34
C SER A 43 -5.10 -10.47 2.17
N TYR A 44 -4.89 -10.40 3.49
CA TYR A 44 -5.71 -9.54 4.36
C TYR A 44 -5.51 -8.06 4.02
N ALA A 45 -4.25 -7.61 3.97
CA ALA A 45 -3.90 -6.24 3.61
C ALA A 45 -4.41 -5.90 2.20
N LEU A 46 -4.26 -6.82 1.25
CA LEU A 46 -4.73 -6.63 -0.13
C LEU A 46 -6.26 -6.41 -0.21
N ASN A 47 -7.04 -7.12 0.62
CA ASN A 47 -8.50 -7.04 0.63
C ASN A 47 -9.04 -5.83 1.39
N ILE A 48 -8.33 -5.36 2.43
CA ILE A 48 -8.80 -4.24 3.26
C ILE A 48 -8.40 -2.87 2.69
N THR A 49 -7.24 -2.74 2.04
CA THR A 49 -6.75 -1.46 1.51
C THR A 49 -7.74 -0.77 0.55
N PRO A 50 -8.33 -1.44 -0.47
CA PRO A 50 -9.32 -0.80 -1.34
C PRO A 50 -10.53 -0.26 -0.57
N LYS A 51 -10.98 -0.97 0.47
CA LYS A 51 -12.14 -0.57 1.30
C LYS A 51 -11.81 0.64 2.16
N LEU A 52 -10.58 0.72 2.67
CA LEU A 52 -10.11 1.87 3.43
C LEU A 52 -9.96 3.11 2.55
N LEU A 53 -9.42 2.94 1.33
CA LEU A 53 -9.36 4.03 0.36
C LEU A 53 -10.76 4.51 0.02
N ASP A 54 -11.68 3.63 -0.35
CA ASP A 54 -13.08 4.00 -0.66
C ASP A 54 -13.74 4.77 0.49
N TYR A 55 -13.60 4.27 1.72
CA TYR A 55 -14.11 4.93 2.91
C TYR A 55 -13.52 6.34 3.11
N TYR A 56 -12.19 6.49 3.00
CA TYR A 56 -11.56 7.80 3.21
C TYR A 56 -11.82 8.77 2.05
N GLU A 57 -11.95 8.29 0.82
CA GLU A 57 -12.37 9.11 -0.31
C GLU A 57 -13.80 9.65 -0.09
N ASP A 58 -14.72 8.84 0.46
CA ASP A 58 -16.06 9.29 0.85
C ASP A 58 -16.05 10.28 2.02
N VAL A 59 -15.24 10.02 3.05
CA VAL A 59 -15.16 10.87 4.25
C VAL A 59 -14.57 12.24 3.94
N PHE A 60 -13.50 12.29 3.15
CA PHE A 60 -12.77 13.53 2.88
C PHE A 60 -13.17 14.21 1.57
N GLY A 61 -13.89 13.51 0.68
CA GLY A 61 -14.28 14.03 -0.63
C GLY A 61 -13.08 14.25 -1.57
N VAL A 62 -11.98 13.55 -1.34
CA VAL A 62 -10.73 13.68 -2.11
C VAL A 62 -10.30 12.28 -2.58
N PRO A 63 -10.16 12.05 -3.91
CA PRO A 63 -9.66 10.78 -4.43
C PRO A 63 -8.16 10.60 -4.12
N TYR A 64 -7.71 9.35 -4.03
CA TYR A 64 -6.30 9.03 -3.79
C TYR A 64 -5.41 9.56 -4.92
N ALA A 65 -4.35 10.32 -4.62
CA ALA A 65 -3.68 11.11 -5.67
C ALA A 65 -2.77 10.32 -6.64
N LEU A 66 -2.43 9.05 -6.35
CA LEU A 66 -1.46 8.28 -7.13
C LEU A 66 -2.13 7.12 -7.89
N ASP A 67 -1.56 6.75 -9.03
CA ASP A 67 -2.02 5.61 -9.84
C ASP A 67 -1.78 4.25 -9.17
N LYS A 68 -0.91 4.21 -8.14
CA LYS A 68 -0.55 3.00 -7.41
C LYS A 68 -0.34 3.23 -5.92
N LEU A 69 -0.53 2.17 -5.15
CA LEU A 69 -0.18 2.08 -3.74
C LEU A 69 0.48 0.74 -3.46
N ASP A 70 1.77 0.77 -3.12
CA ASP A 70 2.47 -0.39 -2.61
C ASP A 70 2.44 -0.39 -1.09
N LEU A 71 2.22 -1.56 -0.49
CA LEU A 71 2.42 -1.83 0.92
C LEU A 71 3.49 -2.93 1.02
N ILE A 72 4.49 -2.78 1.89
CA ILE A 72 5.55 -3.78 2.05
C ILE A 72 5.78 -4.16 3.51
N ALA A 73 5.68 -5.46 3.78
CA ALA A 73 5.93 -6.06 5.09
C ALA A 73 7.43 -6.35 5.28
N ILE A 74 8.13 -5.54 6.07
CA ILE A 74 9.57 -5.65 6.34
C ILE A 74 9.84 -6.20 7.75
N PRO A 75 10.76 -7.19 7.90
CA PRO A 75 11.20 -7.62 9.22
C PRO A 75 11.96 -6.47 9.90
N ASP A 76 11.70 -6.25 11.18
CA ASP A 76 12.44 -5.29 12.01
C ASP A 76 12.24 -3.81 11.65
N PHE A 77 10.97 -3.40 11.56
CA PHE A 77 10.59 -1.99 11.47
C PHE A 77 10.24 -1.39 12.86
N ALA A 78 11.08 -0.46 13.33
CA ALA A 78 10.98 0.10 14.69
C ALA A 78 9.68 0.89 14.94
N SER A 79 9.19 1.63 13.94
CA SER A 79 8.01 2.49 14.07
C SER A 79 6.67 1.77 13.87
N GLY A 80 6.68 0.46 13.62
CA GLY A 80 5.47 -0.32 13.30
C GLY A 80 5.00 -0.14 11.85
N ALA A 81 4.78 1.11 11.40
CA ALA A 81 4.49 1.45 10.00
C ALA A 81 4.95 2.88 9.64
N MET A 82 5.07 3.18 8.34
CA MET A 82 5.43 4.50 7.82
C MET A 82 4.71 4.80 6.50
N GLU A 83 4.21 6.02 6.38
CA GLU A 83 3.35 6.51 5.31
C GLU A 83 4.12 7.01 4.07
N ASN A 84 5.24 6.38 3.72
CA ASN A 84 6.03 6.79 2.56
C ASN A 84 5.16 6.85 1.30
N TRP A 85 5.27 7.94 0.54
CA TRP A 85 4.30 8.29 -0.49
C TRP A 85 4.26 7.25 -1.62
N GLY A 86 3.19 6.46 -1.64
CA GLY A 86 2.99 5.36 -2.59
C GLY A 86 3.75 4.07 -2.27
N LEU A 87 4.45 3.97 -1.13
CA LEU A 87 5.17 2.76 -0.68
C LEU A 87 5.09 2.63 0.85
N ILE A 88 3.93 2.30 1.40
CA ILE A 88 3.75 2.15 2.85
C ILE A 88 4.60 0.98 3.34
N THR A 89 5.46 1.23 4.33
CA THR A 89 6.28 0.18 4.97
C THR A 89 5.66 -0.21 6.31
N PHE A 90 5.66 -1.49 6.67
CA PHE A 90 5.07 -1.97 7.93
C PHE A 90 5.69 -3.30 8.40
N ARG A 91 5.42 -3.69 9.66
CA ARG A 91 5.84 -4.97 10.28
C ARG A 91 4.65 -5.85 10.65
#